data_AF-A0A453FQQ3-F1
#
_entry.id   AF-A0A453FQQ3-F1
#
_cell.length_a   1.000
_cell.length_b   1.000
_cell.length_c   1.000
_cell.angle_alpha   90.00
_cell.angle_beta   90.00
_cell.angle_gamma   90.00
#
_symmetry.space_group_name_H-M   'P 1'
#
loop_
_entity.id
_entity.type
_entity.pdbx_description
1 polymer ?
#
loop_
_entity_poly.entity_id
_entity_poly.type
_entity_poly.pdbx_seq_one_letter_code
_entity_poly.pdbx_strand_id
1 'polypeptide(L)'
;GGMDPDSMRRCMSFGFSDKQSGSSIGQYGNGFKTSTMRLGADAIVFSRCMKGSGPTQSVGLLSYTFLAETGQKDVVVPMVDYKYDLLTGDAIQYERHGADQFCSNLSVLLKWSPFATEEDLMGNFSDIGPHGTKIIVFNLWSNDDGVLELDFDTKEEDIMISGAPNPAETTNAVKRTNENHLSNQLRYSLRVYASVLYLQLPGYFKIILRGQEVQRHSIATDLIYRQAVSYTPLEFLRKKE
;
A
#
# COMPACT_ATOMS: atom_id res chain seq x y z
N GLY A 1 -1.41 12.59 -9.99
CA GLY A 1 -1.50 11.34 -9.20
C GLY A 1 -2.87 11.25 -8.53
N GLY A 2 -3.10 10.24 -7.70
CA GLY A 2 -4.40 10.00 -7.07
C GLY A 2 -5.45 9.36 -7.98
N MET A 3 -6.62 9.08 -7.42
CA MET A 3 -7.75 8.42 -8.08
C MET A 3 -8.98 9.32 -8.00
N ASP A 4 -9.59 9.59 -9.15
CA ASP A 4 -10.95 10.17 -9.18
C ASP A 4 -11.97 9.14 -8.68
N PRO A 5 -13.23 9.56 -8.39
CA PRO A 5 -14.26 8.66 -7.88
C PRO A 5 -14.46 7.36 -8.67
N ASP A 6 -14.38 7.38 -10.00
CA ASP A 6 -14.57 6.18 -10.83
C ASP A 6 -13.32 5.28 -10.83
N SER A 7 -12.14 5.88 -10.80
CA SER A 7 -10.87 5.17 -10.66
C SER A 7 -10.76 4.49 -9.30
N MET A 8 -11.28 5.14 -8.24
CA MET A 8 -11.37 4.56 -6.89
C MET A 8 -12.27 3.32 -6.88
N ARG A 9 -13.46 3.41 -7.46
CA ARG A 9 -14.37 2.25 -7.60
C ARG A 9 -13.72 1.11 -8.37
N ARG A 10 -13.07 1.39 -9.50
CA ARG A 10 -12.32 0.38 -10.26
C ARG A 10 -11.17 -0.23 -9.46
N CYS A 11 -10.45 0.58 -8.67
CA CYS A 11 -9.39 0.09 -7.78
C CYS A 11 -9.93 -0.87 -6.71
N MET A 12 -11.17 -0.67 -6.25
CA MET A 12 -11.86 -1.51 -5.29
C MET A 12 -12.58 -2.73 -5.90
N SER A 13 -12.75 -2.76 -7.23
CA SER A 13 -13.35 -3.88 -7.97
C SER A 13 -12.31 -4.83 -8.56
N PHE A 14 -12.57 -6.14 -8.59
CA PHE A 14 -11.62 -7.14 -9.09
C PHE A 14 -11.44 -7.06 -10.60
N GLY A 15 -10.22 -7.32 -11.10
CA GLY A 15 -9.93 -7.49 -12.53
C GLY A 15 -9.79 -6.21 -13.36
N PHE A 16 -9.89 -5.02 -12.77
CA PHE A 16 -9.73 -3.75 -13.52
C PHE A 16 -8.28 -3.25 -13.50
N SER A 17 -7.71 -3.05 -14.68
CA SER A 17 -6.41 -2.38 -14.86
C SER A 17 -6.34 -1.70 -16.23
N ASP A 18 -6.29 -0.36 -16.22
CA ASP A 18 -6.10 0.45 -17.45
C ASP A 18 -4.61 0.64 -17.81
N LYS A 19 -3.71 -0.09 -17.13
CA LYS A 19 -2.26 0.09 -17.28
C LYS A 19 -1.77 -0.61 -18.53
N GLN A 20 -1.03 0.13 -19.37
CA GLN A 20 -0.41 -0.43 -20.56
C GLN A 20 0.72 -1.42 -20.19
N SER A 21 0.77 -2.53 -20.93
CA SER A 21 1.83 -3.54 -20.79
C SER A 21 3.20 -2.95 -21.13
N GLY A 22 4.20 -3.18 -20.29
CA GLY A 22 5.60 -2.80 -20.54
C GLY A 22 6.07 -1.49 -19.89
N SER A 23 5.15 -0.64 -19.41
CA SER A 23 5.50 0.60 -18.69
C SER A 23 5.11 0.60 -17.21
N SER A 24 4.35 -0.41 -16.78
CA SER A 24 3.81 -0.51 -15.43
C SER A 24 3.97 -1.92 -14.84
N ILE A 25 4.29 -2.00 -13.56
CA ILE A 25 4.43 -3.26 -12.81
C ILE A 25 3.06 -3.92 -12.59
N GLY A 26 2.05 -3.15 -12.19
CA GLY A 26 0.70 -3.67 -11.96
C GLY A 26 -0.03 -3.94 -13.27
N GLN A 27 -0.40 -5.19 -13.52
CA GLN A 27 -1.12 -5.60 -14.74
C GLN A 27 -2.47 -6.26 -14.46
N TYR A 28 -2.61 -6.91 -13.30
CA TYR A 28 -3.73 -7.83 -13.04
C TYR A 28 -4.95 -7.21 -12.33
N GLY A 29 -4.87 -5.96 -11.85
CA GLY A 29 -5.99 -5.33 -11.13
C GLY A 29 -6.31 -5.89 -9.74
N ASN A 30 -5.48 -6.81 -9.22
CA ASN A 30 -5.76 -7.53 -7.97
C ASN A 30 -4.81 -7.17 -6.82
N GLY A 31 -3.60 -6.68 -7.12
CA GLY A 31 -2.52 -6.53 -6.14
C GLY A 31 -2.85 -5.67 -4.92
N PHE A 32 -3.68 -4.64 -5.07
CA PHE A 32 -4.13 -3.85 -3.92
C PHE A 32 -4.95 -4.70 -2.94
N LYS A 33 -6.02 -5.33 -3.41
CA LYS A 33 -6.98 -6.09 -2.58
C LYS A 33 -6.33 -7.29 -1.91
N THR A 34 -5.54 -8.05 -2.68
CA THR A 34 -4.88 -9.25 -2.16
C THR A 34 -3.87 -8.90 -1.09
N SER A 35 -3.11 -7.81 -1.29
CA SER A 35 -2.08 -7.40 -0.33
C SER A 35 -2.66 -6.76 0.91
N THR A 36 -3.67 -5.89 0.81
CA THR A 36 -4.30 -5.30 1.99
C THR A 36 -4.98 -6.36 2.85
N MET A 37 -5.73 -7.28 2.24
CA MET A 37 -6.38 -8.39 2.96
C MET A 37 -5.37 -9.42 3.50
N ARG A 38 -4.15 -9.49 2.95
CA ARG A 38 -3.08 -10.29 3.55
C ARG A 38 -2.45 -9.61 4.76
N LEU A 39 -2.47 -8.28 4.85
CA LEU A 39 -1.84 -7.55 5.96
C LEU A 39 -2.77 -7.41 7.16
N GLY A 40 -4.05 -7.16 6.94
CA GLY A 40 -5.04 -7.06 8.00
C GLY A 40 -6.45 -7.35 7.48
N ALA A 41 -7.39 -7.44 8.41
CA ALA A 41 -8.79 -7.68 8.10
C ALA A 41 -9.43 -6.49 7.37
N ASP A 42 -8.96 -5.28 7.63
CA ASP A 42 -9.63 -4.06 7.18
C ASP A 42 -8.64 -3.02 6.63
N ALA A 43 -9.06 -2.32 5.59
CA ALA A 43 -8.29 -1.25 4.97
C ALA A 43 -9.18 -0.10 4.52
N ILE A 44 -8.78 1.12 4.84
CA ILE A 44 -9.42 2.36 4.39
C ILE A 44 -8.46 3.12 3.48
N VAL A 45 -8.99 3.66 2.39
CA VAL A 45 -8.24 4.35 1.35
C VAL A 45 -8.78 5.75 1.18
N PHE A 46 -7.88 6.71 1.23
CA PHE A 46 -8.11 8.12 0.95
C PHE A 46 -7.38 8.46 -0.34
N SER A 47 -8.07 9.08 -1.31
CA SER A 47 -7.41 9.52 -2.53
C SER A 47 -7.87 10.91 -2.95
N ARG A 48 -6.91 11.77 -3.28
CA ARG A 48 -7.16 13.12 -3.84
C ARG A 48 -6.65 13.16 -5.27
N CYS A 49 -7.51 13.56 -6.19
CA CYS A 49 -7.22 13.58 -7.61
C CYS A 49 -7.44 14.97 -8.20
N MET A 50 -6.48 15.39 -9.04
CA MET A 50 -6.54 16.60 -9.84
C MET A 50 -6.73 16.21 -11.31
N LYS A 51 -7.97 16.14 -11.76
CA LYS A 51 -8.32 15.92 -13.18
C LYS A 51 -9.25 17.02 -13.67
N GLY A 52 -9.45 17.09 -14.99
CA GLY A 52 -10.12 18.21 -15.67
C GLY A 52 -11.54 18.57 -15.21
N SER A 53 -12.21 17.73 -14.42
CA SER A 53 -13.51 18.00 -13.79
C SER A 53 -13.41 18.74 -12.44
N GLY A 54 -12.20 19.05 -11.98
CA GLY A 54 -11.92 19.68 -10.69
C GLY A 54 -11.31 18.72 -9.67
N PRO A 55 -10.83 19.24 -8.52
CA PRO A 55 -10.25 18.44 -7.46
C PRO A 55 -11.34 17.58 -6.81
N THR A 56 -11.06 16.29 -6.66
CA THR A 56 -11.95 15.34 -5.99
C THR A 56 -11.20 14.60 -4.90
N GLN A 57 -11.94 14.23 -3.86
CA GLN A 57 -11.46 13.39 -2.78
C GLN A 57 -12.42 12.23 -2.56
N SER A 58 -11.90 11.02 -2.45
CA SER A 58 -12.71 9.83 -2.22
C SER A 58 -12.17 9.06 -1.03
N VAL A 59 -13.09 8.53 -0.24
CA VAL A 59 -12.81 7.60 0.87
C VAL A 59 -13.51 6.29 0.56
N GLY A 60 -12.80 5.17 0.69
CA GLY A 60 -13.35 3.84 0.49
C GLY A 60 -12.85 2.85 1.52
N LEU A 61 -13.74 1.98 1.99
CA LEU A 61 -13.45 0.98 3.02
C LEU A 61 -13.62 -0.43 2.48
N LEU A 62 -12.51 -1.17 2.51
CA LEU A 62 -12.48 -2.61 2.28
C LEU A 62 -12.37 -3.30 3.64
N SER A 63 -13.49 -3.75 4.20
CA SER A 63 -13.54 -4.28 5.57
C SER A 63 -14.11 -5.69 5.60
N TYR A 64 -13.27 -6.67 5.94
CA TYR A 64 -13.71 -8.03 6.24
C TYR A 64 -14.64 -8.04 7.46
N THR A 65 -14.30 -7.25 8.49
CA THR A 65 -15.04 -7.19 9.76
C THR A 65 -16.48 -6.74 9.54
N PHE A 66 -16.68 -5.65 8.79
CA PHE A 66 -18.00 -5.16 8.39
C PHE A 66 -18.81 -6.23 7.66
N LEU A 67 -18.22 -6.89 6.65
CA LEU A 67 -18.91 -7.88 5.84
C LEU A 67 -19.30 -9.11 6.68
N ALA A 68 -18.40 -9.59 7.53
CA ALA A 68 -18.61 -10.75 8.38
C ALA A 68 -19.68 -10.48 9.47
N GLU A 69 -19.58 -9.37 10.18
CA GLU A 69 -20.51 -9.05 11.28
C GLU A 69 -21.92 -8.67 10.79
N THR A 70 -22.03 -8.10 9.59
CA THR A 70 -23.33 -7.80 8.99
C THR A 70 -23.88 -8.93 8.12
N GLY A 71 -23.16 -10.06 8.01
CA GLY A 71 -23.61 -11.24 7.29
C GLY A 71 -23.79 -11.03 5.78
N GLN A 72 -22.99 -10.15 5.18
CA GLN A 72 -23.08 -9.84 3.76
C GLN A 72 -22.69 -11.06 2.91
N LYS A 73 -23.51 -11.38 1.91
CA LYS A 73 -23.23 -12.46 0.96
C LYS A 73 -22.36 -12.01 -0.20
N ASP A 74 -22.43 -10.72 -0.52
CA ASP A 74 -21.70 -10.08 -1.60
C ASP A 74 -20.68 -9.09 -1.03
N VAL A 75 -19.59 -8.85 -1.77
CA VAL A 75 -18.57 -7.87 -1.39
C VAL A 75 -19.12 -6.46 -1.63
N VAL A 76 -19.49 -5.79 -0.54
CA VAL A 76 -19.94 -4.39 -0.54
C VAL A 76 -18.79 -3.51 -0.06
N VAL A 77 -18.48 -2.45 -0.82
CA VAL A 77 -17.41 -1.50 -0.50
C VAL A 77 -18.03 -0.10 -0.33
N PRO A 78 -18.26 0.35 0.93
CA PRO A 78 -18.75 1.70 1.21
C PRO A 78 -17.75 2.74 0.71
N MET A 79 -18.26 3.74 -0.01
CA MET A 79 -17.45 4.82 -0.57
C MET A 79 -18.21 6.14 -0.55
N VAL A 80 -17.51 7.20 -0.17
CA VAL A 80 -18.00 8.59 -0.22
C VAL A 80 -17.04 9.44 -1.04
N ASP A 81 -17.59 10.41 -1.75
CA ASP A 81 -16.88 11.29 -2.67
C ASP A 81 -17.12 12.75 -2.24
N TYR A 82 -16.13 13.60 -2.42
CA TYR A 82 -16.17 15.02 -2.13
C TYR A 82 -15.61 15.81 -3.30
N LYS A 83 -16.19 16.98 -3.56
CA LYS A 83 -15.56 18.03 -4.37
C LYS A 83 -14.70 18.86 -3.44
N TYR A 84 -13.44 19.03 -3.81
CA TYR A 84 -12.50 19.79 -3.01
C TYR A 84 -12.23 21.14 -3.70
N ASP A 85 -12.41 22.22 -2.95
CA ASP A 85 -12.06 23.56 -3.41
C ASP A 85 -10.62 23.87 -2.98
N LEU A 86 -9.75 24.13 -3.96
CA LEU A 86 -8.36 24.47 -3.70
C LEU A 86 -8.16 25.87 -3.13
N LEU A 87 -9.10 26.78 -3.38
CA LEU A 87 -9.03 28.18 -2.98
C LEU A 87 -9.49 28.34 -1.53
N THR A 88 -10.59 27.69 -1.17
CA THR A 88 -11.13 27.77 0.20
C THR A 88 -10.58 26.68 1.12
N GLY A 89 -10.14 25.55 0.56
CA GLY A 89 -9.75 24.37 1.32
C GLY A 89 -10.93 23.52 1.78
N ASP A 90 -12.15 23.85 1.32
CA ASP A 90 -13.36 23.15 1.74
C ASP A 90 -13.60 21.88 0.94
N ALA A 91 -14.08 20.85 1.62
CA ALA A 91 -14.58 19.62 1.01
C ALA A 91 -16.11 19.60 1.09
N ILE A 92 -16.77 19.63 -0.06
CA ILE A 92 -18.23 19.57 -0.15
C ILE A 92 -18.63 18.16 -0.58
N GLN A 93 -19.60 17.58 0.12
CA GLN A 93 -20.14 16.26 -0.19
C GLN A 93 -20.56 16.17 -1.66
N TYR A 94 -20.10 15.11 -2.34
CA TYR A 94 -20.41 14.87 -3.74
C TYR A 94 -21.34 13.67 -3.88
N GLU A 95 -22.64 13.94 -3.76
CA GLU A 95 -23.72 12.95 -3.76
C GLU A 95 -24.04 12.38 -5.16
N ARG A 96 -23.07 11.71 -5.79
CA ARG A 96 -23.20 11.17 -7.14
C ARG A 96 -24.34 10.16 -7.32
N HIS A 97 -24.70 9.47 -6.25
CA HIS A 97 -25.70 8.41 -6.23
C HIS A 97 -26.90 8.75 -5.32
N GLY A 98 -27.04 10.03 -4.94
CA GLY A 98 -28.06 10.53 -4.02
C GLY A 98 -27.62 10.62 -2.56
N ALA A 99 -28.25 11.53 -1.83
CA ALA A 99 -27.97 11.83 -0.42
C ALA A 99 -28.09 10.59 0.48
N ASP A 100 -29.14 9.77 0.30
CA ASP A 100 -29.37 8.60 1.15
C ASP A 100 -28.24 7.57 1.07
N GLN A 101 -27.72 7.32 -0.14
CA GLN A 101 -26.59 6.41 -0.34
C GLN A 101 -25.31 6.98 0.24
N PHE A 102 -25.11 8.30 0.11
CA PHE A 102 -23.97 8.99 0.71
C PHE A 102 -23.99 8.87 2.24
N CYS A 103 -25.11 9.25 2.87
CA CYS A 103 -25.30 9.17 4.32
C CYS A 103 -25.16 7.72 4.84
N SER A 104 -25.71 6.74 4.12
CA SER A 104 -25.55 5.33 4.45
C SER A 104 -24.10 4.89 4.41
N ASN A 105 -23.37 5.19 3.32
CA ASN A 105 -21.95 4.84 3.20
C ASN A 105 -21.09 5.54 4.25
N LEU A 106 -21.36 6.83 4.51
CA LEU A 106 -20.67 7.58 5.56
C LEU A 106 -20.91 6.93 6.92
N SER A 107 -22.14 6.56 7.25
CA SER A 107 -22.45 5.89 8.53
C SER A 107 -21.68 4.58 8.71
N VAL A 108 -21.48 3.81 7.63
CA VAL A 108 -20.68 2.58 7.66
C VAL A 108 -19.21 2.92 7.86
N LEU A 109 -18.67 3.93 7.17
CA LEU A 109 -17.29 4.39 7.36
C LEU A 109 -17.03 4.81 8.81
N LEU A 110 -17.92 5.62 9.40
CA LEU A 110 -17.77 6.12 10.76
C LEU A 110 -17.90 5.02 11.83
N LYS A 111 -18.66 3.96 11.52
CA LYS A 111 -18.86 2.84 12.44
C LYS A 111 -17.73 1.80 12.40
N TRP A 112 -17.21 1.51 11.20
CA TRP A 112 -16.33 0.36 10.97
C TRP A 112 -14.88 0.73 10.63
N SER A 113 -14.57 2.02 10.45
CA SER A 113 -13.20 2.50 10.33
C SER A 113 -12.66 3.00 11.67
N PRO A 114 -11.35 3.28 11.78
CA PRO A 114 -10.76 3.88 12.98
C PRO A 114 -11.17 5.35 13.24
N PHE A 115 -12.04 5.93 12.41
CA PHE A 115 -12.43 7.33 12.44
C PHE A 115 -13.91 7.47 12.78
N ALA A 116 -14.22 8.17 13.86
CA ALA A 116 -15.58 8.25 14.41
C ALA A 116 -16.40 9.42 13.82
N THR A 117 -15.73 10.43 13.26
CA THR A 117 -16.38 11.63 12.71
C THR A 117 -15.97 11.90 11.25
N GLU A 118 -16.80 12.68 10.54
CA GLU A 118 -16.49 13.10 9.17
C GLU A 118 -15.27 14.03 9.15
N GLU A 119 -15.12 14.85 10.19
CA GLU A 119 -13.95 15.70 10.42
C GLU A 119 -12.66 14.88 10.56
N ASP A 120 -12.69 13.76 11.29
CA ASP A 120 -11.54 12.85 11.40
C ASP A 120 -11.16 12.24 10.05
N LEU A 121 -12.16 11.85 9.25
CA LEU A 121 -11.93 11.36 7.88
C LEU A 121 -11.29 12.45 7.01
N MET A 122 -11.81 13.68 7.07
CA MET A 122 -11.29 14.80 6.29
C MET A 122 -9.87 15.19 6.71
N GLY A 123 -9.55 15.09 8.00
CA GLY A 123 -8.21 15.32 8.54
C GLY A 123 -7.13 14.44 7.89
N ASN A 124 -7.49 13.24 7.42
CA ASN A 124 -6.54 12.31 6.76
C ASN A 124 -6.09 12.75 5.36
N PHE A 125 -6.64 13.84 4.82
CA PHE A 125 -6.20 14.39 3.54
C PHE A 125 -5.17 15.51 3.67
N SER A 126 -4.91 16.02 4.88
CA SER A 126 -4.01 17.15 5.08
C SER A 126 -2.56 16.86 4.67
N ASP A 127 -2.11 15.61 4.81
CA ASP A 127 -0.74 15.15 4.51
C ASP A 127 -0.57 14.58 3.09
N ILE A 128 -1.65 14.44 2.30
CA ILE A 128 -1.61 13.92 0.93
C ILE A 128 -1.10 14.98 -0.08
N GLY A 129 -1.19 16.26 0.26
CA GLY A 129 -0.86 17.37 -0.65
C GLY A 129 -1.92 17.55 -1.76
N PRO A 130 -1.59 18.17 -2.91
CA PRO A 130 -2.58 18.48 -3.95
C PRO A 130 -3.19 17.23 -4.61
N HIS A 131 -2.43 16.14 -4.69
CA HIS A 131 -2.94 14.86 -5.20
C HIS A 131 -2.15 13.70 -4.62
N GLY A 132 -2.78 12.55 -4.45
CA GLY A 132 -2.13 11.37 -3.92
C GLY A 132 -3.11 10.36 -3.35
N THR A 133 -2.57 9.34 -2.69
CA THR A 133 -3.36 8.28 -2.07
C THR A 133 -2.71 7.89 -0.75
N LYS A 134 -3.52 7.76 0.30
CA LYS A 134 -3.14 7.25 1.61
C LYS A 134 -3.96 6.00 1.87
N ILE A 135 -3.29 4.94 2.31
CA ILE A 135 -3.91 3.65 2.61
C ILE A 135 -3.58 3.34 4.07
N ILE A 136 -4.60 3.04 4.87
CA ILE A 136 -4.45 2.63 6.25
C ILE A 136 -5.01 1.23 6.35
N VAL A 137 -4.14 0.26 6.67
CA VAL A 137 -4.53 -1.12 6.97
C VAL A 137 -4.54 -1.25 8.49
N PHE A 138 -5.63 -1.78 9.03
CA PHE A 138 -5.85 -1.95 10.46
C PHE A 138 -6.45 -3.33 10.75
N ASN A 139 -6.55 -3.69 12.02
CA ASN A 139 -6.85 -5.06 12.45
C ASN A 139 -5.86 -6.04 11.79
N LEU A 140 -4.57 -5.77 11.99
CA LEU A 140 -3.47 -6.55 11.42
C LEU A 140 -3.50 -7.98 11.94
N TRP A 141 -3.09 -8.92 11.09
CA TRP A 141 -3.11 -10.33 11.44
C TRP A 141 -2.11 -10.67 12.54
N SER A 142 -2.52 -11.59 13.40
CA SER A 142 -1.70 -12.21 14.43
C SER A 142 -1.52 -13.68 14.10
N ASN A 143 -0.41 -14.26 14.56
CA ASN A 143 -0.16 -15.69 14.48
C ASN A 143 -1.05 -16.49 15.46
N ASP A 144 -0.90 -17.81 15.48
CA ASP A 144 -1.67 -18.72 16.34
C ASP A 144 -1.48 -18.45 17.84
N ASP A 145 -0.38 -17.79 18.23
CA ASP A 145 -0.09 -17.39 19.61
C ASP A 145 -0.67 -16.01 19.98
N GLY A 146 -1.39 -15.36 19.06
CA GLY A 146 -1.97 -14.03 19.26
C GLY A 146 -0.97 -12.87 19.17
N VAL A 147 0.23 -13.13 18.66
CA VAL A 147 1.28 -12.11 18.42
C VAL A 147 1.15 -11.59 17.00
N LEU A 148 1.21 -10.27 16.80
CA LEU A 148 1.19 -9.67 15.46
C LEU A 148 2.25 -10.33 14.56
N GLU A 149 1.93 -10.57 13.29
CA GLU A 149 2.90 -11.14 12.34
C GLU A 149 4.05 -10.16 12.00
N LEU A 150 3.80 -8.87 12.19
CA LEU A 150 4.74 -7.78 11.99
C LEU A 150 5.18 -7.22 13.34
N ASP A 151 6.48 -7.07 13.50
CA ASP A 151 7.13 -6.49 14.66
C ASP A 151 7.55 -5.04 14.35
N PHE A 152 7.05 -4.12 15.16
CA PHE A 152 7.24 -2.68 15.04
C PHE A 152 8.17 -2.09 16.12
N ASP A 153 8.63 -2.93 17.04
CA ASP A 153 9.19 -2.50 18.33
C ASP A 153 10.67 -2.90 18.46
N THR A 154 11.10 -4.03 17.91
CA THR A 154 12.49 -4.48 18.02
C THR A 154 13.49 -3.53 17.37
N LYS A 155 13.10 -2.88 16.25
CA LYS A 155 13.90 -1.86 15.57
C LYS A 155 13.03 -0.67 15.21
N GLU A 156 13.27 0.46 15.86
CA GLU A 156 12.42 1.65 15.72
C GLU A 156 12.32 2.17 14.28
N GLU A 157 13.38 2.01 13.49
CA GLU A 157 13.44 2.41 12.09
C GLU A 157 12.95 1.33 11.11
N ASP A 158 12.52 0.15 11.55
CA ASP A 158 12.15 -0.95 10.65
C ASP A 158 10.74 -1.50 10.91
N ILE A 159 10.27 -2.34 10.00
CA ILE A 159 9.15 -3.26 10.23
C ILE A 159 9.70 -4.65 9.97
N MET A 160 9.71 -5.48 11.00
CA MET A 160 10.32 -6.79 10.99
C MET A 160 9.23 -7.87 10.90
N ILE A 161 9.60 -9.07 10.45
CA ILE A 161 8.75 -10.25 10.64
C ILE A 161 8.91 -10.74 12.08
N SER A 162 7.80 -11.00 12.77
CA SER A 162 7.82 -11.51 14.13
C SER A 162 8.55 -12.85 14.24
N GLY A 163 9.36 -13.00 15.28
CA GLY A 163 10.23 -14.17 15.45
C GLY A 163 11.52 -14.12 14.62
N ALA A 164 11.84 -12.98 14.00
CA ALA A 164 13.15 -12.76 13.39
C ALA A 164 14.29 -12.94 14.41
N PRO A 165 15.45 -13.47 14.00
CA PRO A 165 16.61 -13.57 14.90
C PRO A 165 17.00 -12.19 15.43
N ASN A 166 17.10 -12.06 16.75
CA ASN A 166 17.60 -10.84 17.38
C ASN A 166 19.13 -10.91 17.52
N PRO A 167 19.90 -10.10 16.77
CA PRO A 167 21.36 -10.15 16.85
C PRO A 167 21.90 -9.83 18.24
N ALA A 168 21.15 -9.09 19.08
CA ALA A 168 21.53 -8.77 20.45
C ALA A 168 21.46 -10.00 21.39
N GLU A 169 20.60 -10.96 21.08
CA GLU A 169 20.40 -12.18 21.88
C GLU A 169 21.31 -13.33 21.40
N THR A 170 21.80 -13.26 20.16
CA THR A 170 22.69 -14.27 19.60
C THR A 170 24.11 -14.16 20.18
N THR A 171 24.43 -14.93 21.22
CA THR A 171 25.78 -14.92 21.84
C THR A 171 26.89 -15.41 20.91
N ASN A 172 26.58 -16.33 19.98
CA ASN A 172 27.54 -16.89 19.04
C ASN A 172 27.90 -15.90 17.91
N ALA A 173 29.18 -15.52 17.81
CA ALA A 173 29.67 -14.56 16.82
C ALA A 173 29.44 -15.00 15.36
N VAL A 174 29.62 -16.29 15.05
CA VAL A 174 29.43 -16.82 13.68
C VAL A 174 27.95 -16.75 13.30
N LYS A 175 27.05 -17.09 14.22
CA LYS A 175 25.60 -16.96 13.99
C LYS A 175 25.21 -15.50 13.77
N ARG A 176 25.71 -14.57 14.58
CA ARG A 176 25.49 -13.13 14.39
C ARG A 176 25.95 -12.64 13.04
N THR A 177 27.17 -12.98 12.62
CA THR A 177 27.69 -12.57 11.30
C THR A 177 26.83 -13.13 10.17
N ASN A 178 26.37 -14.38 10.29
CA ASN A 178 25.50 -14.98 9.30
C ASN A 178 24.13 -14.28 9.28
N GLU A 179 23.48 -14.08 10.42
CA GLU A 179 22.18 -13.39 10.53
C GLU A 179 22.22 -11.97 9.97
N ASN A 180 23.34 -11.26 10.18
CA ASN A 180 23.59 -9.92 9.66
C ASN A 180 23.88 -9.89 8.15
N HIS A 181 24.09 -11.03 7.49
CA HIS A 181 24.29 -11.05 6.05
C HIS A 181 23.03 -10.60 5.30
N LEU A 182 23.19 -9.78 4.25
CA LEU A 182 22.09 -9.19 3.49
C LEU A 182 21.03 -10.21 3.07
N SER A 183 21.45 -11.38 2.57
CA SER A 183 20.53 -12.44 2.11
C SER A 183 19.63 -12.99 3.21
N ASN A 184 20.09 -12.96 4.47
CA ASN A 184 19.30 -13.39 5.61
C ASN A 184 18.39 -12.26 6.07
N GLN A 185 18.89 -11.02 6.13
CA GLN A 185 18.08 -9.84 6.46
C GLN A 185 16.89 -9.64 5.51
N LEU A 186 17.04 -9.96 4.21
CA LEU A 186 15.96 -9.90 3.23
C LEU A 186 14.71 -10.72 3.58
N ARG A 187 14.85 -11.73 4.46
CA ARG A 187 13.73 -12.60 4.86
C ARG A 187 12.83 -11.96 5.91
N TYR A 188 13.34 -10.98 6.65
CA TYR A 188 12.67 -10.49 7.85
C TYR A 188 12.70 -8.97 8.03
N SER A 189 13.56 -8.21 7.34
CA SER A 189 13.62 -6.74 7.42
C SER A 189 12.96 -6.11 6.19
N LEU A 190 11.91 -5.32 6.42
CA LEU A 190 11.26 -4.58 5.34
C LEU A 190 12.17 -3.49 4.78
N ARG A 191 12.95 -2.80 5.62
CA ARG A 191 13.93 -1.79 5.18
C ARG A 191 14.93 -2.37 4.19
N VAL A 192 15.50 -3.53 4.50
CA VAL A 192 16.47 -4.20 3.64
C VAL A 192 15.79 -4.70 2.36
N TYR A 193 14.60 -5.30 2.47
CA TYR A 193 13.83 -5.72 1.30
C TYR A 193 13.50 -4.55 0.36
N ALA A 194 13.02 -3.43 0.90
CA ALA A 194 12.68 -2.23 0.15
C ALA A 194 13.90 -1.59 -0.53
N SER A 195 15.10 -1.71 0.07
CA SER A 195 16.34 -1.16 -0.49
C SER A 195 16.73 -1.77 -1.84
N VAL A 196 16.33 -3.02 -2.10
CA VAL A 196 16.66 -3.77 -3.33
C VAL A 196 15.44 -4.02 -4.23
N LEU A 197 14.25 -3.59 -3.81
CA LEU A 197 12.98 -3.90 -4.48
C LEU A 197 12.94 -3.45 -5.94
N TYR A 198 13.64 -2.34 -6.26
CA TYR A 198 13.68 -1.77 -7.60
C TYR A 198 15.11 -1.75 -8.14
N LEU A 199 15.29 -2.33 -9.34
CA LEU A 199 16.58 -2.31 -10.03
C LEU A 199 17.00 -0.89 -10.41
N GLN A 200 16.06 0.00 -10.74
CA GLN A 200 16.32 1.42 -10.98
C GLN A 200 15.15 2.25 -10.47
N LEU A 201 15.46 3.36 -9.80
CA LEU A 201 14.48 4.32 -9.30
C LEU A 201 14.76 5.69 -9.89
N PRO A 202 13.74 6.44 -10.34
CA PRO A 202 13.90 7.84 -10.68
C PRO A 202 14.36 8.66 -9.48
N GLY A 203 15.16 9.70 -9.68
CA GLY A 203 15.70 10.52 -8.58
C GLY A 203 14.65 11.26 -7.75
N TYR A 204 13.42 11.40 -8.25
CA TYR A 204 12.30 11.99 -7.52
C TYR A 204 11.50 10.96 -6.68
N PHE A 205 11.80 9.66 -6.79
CA PHE A 205 11.10 8.62 -6.05
C PHE A 205 11.89 8.24 -4.80
N LYS A 206 11.21 8.26 -3.65
CA LYS A 206 11.78 7.91 -2.35
C LYS A 206 10.86 6.95 -1.62
N ILE A 207 11.45 6.01 -0.89
CA ILE A 207 10.73 5.16 0.06
C ILE A 207 11.12 5.66 1.44
N ILE A 208 10.13 6.02 2.25
CA ILE A 208 10.33 6.42 3.65
C ILE A 208 9.65 5.36 4.50
N LEU A 209 10.41 4.72 5.38
CA LEU A 209 9.90 3.74 6.33
C LEU A 209 10.11 4.29 7.72
N ARG A 210 9.07 4.29 8.57
CA ARG A 210 9.15 4.76 9.97
C ARG A 210 9.82 6.15 10.10
N GLY A 211 9.49 7.07 9.19
CA GLY A 211 10.05 8.43 9.17
C GLY A 211 11.46 8.58 8.60
N GLN A 212 12.14 7.49 8.24
CA GLN A 212 13.51 7.52 7.69
C GLN A 212 13.57 7.02 6.24
N GLU A 213 14.27 7.76 5.39
CA GLU A 213 14.50 7.39 3.98
C GLU A 213 15.24 6.05 3.89
N VAL A 214 14.70 5.11 3.10
CA VAL A 214 15.34 3.84 2.80
C VAL A 214 16.39 4.08 1.72
N GLN A 215 17.66 3.93 2.10
CA GLN A 215 18.77 4.01 1.15
C GLN A 215 18.71 2.84 0.19
N ARG A 216 18.71 3.14 -1.11
CA ARG A 216 18.71 2.11 -2.13
C ARG A 216 20.04 1.35 -2.10
N HIS A 217 19.94 0.03 -2.15
CA HIS A 217 21.09 -0.87 -2.23
C HIS A 217 21.17 -1.51 -3.61
N SER A 218 22.35 -1.49 -4.22
CA SER A 218 22.58 -2.12 -5.53
C SER A 218 23.26 -3.47 -5.31
N ILE A 219 22.57 -4.59 -5.53
CA ILE A 219 23.17 -5.92 -5.35
C ILE A 219 24.44 -6.09 -6.21
N ALA A 220 24.48 -5.43 -7.37
CA ALA A 220 25.65 -5.46 -8.24
C ALA A 220 26.90 -4.86 -7.57
N THR A 221 26.77 -3.96 -6.58
CA THR A 221 27.92 -3.39 -5.87
C THR A 221 28.60 -4.38 -4.94
N ASP A 222 27.88 -5.39 -4.46
CA ASP A 222 28.38 -6.39 -3.51
C ASP A 222 29.16 -7.51 -4.20
N LEU A 223 29.03 -7.62 -5.52
CA LEU A 223 29.71 -8.64 -6.31
C LEU A 223 31.20 -8.33 -6.44
N ILE A 224 32.04 -9.28 -6.02
CA ILE A 224 33.51 -9.22 -6.10
C ILE A 224 33.98 -9.41 -7.55
N TYR A 225 33.40 -10.39 -8.26
CA TYR A 225 33.74 -10.70 -9.65
C TYR A 225 32.55 -10.41 -10.56
N ARG A 226 32.50 -9.19 -11.10
CA ARG A 226 31.39 -8.73 -11.94
C ARG A 226 31.64 -9.16 -13.38
N GLN A 227 30.75 -9.99 -13.91
CA GLN A 227 30.72 -10.35 -15.33
C GLN A 227 29.32 -10.09 -15.87
N ALA A 228 29.24 -9.51 -17.07
CA ALA A 228 28.00 -9.36 -17.81
C ALA A 228 28.02 -10.33 -18.99
N VAL A 229 26.96 -11.14 -19.12
CA VAL A 229 26.79 -12.08 -20.23
C VAL A 229 25.53 -11.68 -20.99
N SER A 230 25.64 -11.55 -22.31
CA SER A 230 24.49 -11.26 -23.16
C SER A 230 23.68 -12.53 -23.43
N TYR A 231 22.36 -12.46 -23.26
CA TYR A 231 21.43 -13.53 -23.57
C TYR A 231 20.44 -13.06 -24.62
N THR A 232 20.31 -13.82 -25.72
CA THR A 232 19.35 -13.55 -26.81
C THR A 232 18.23 -14.58 -26.75
N PRO A 233 17.00 -14.20 -26.37
CA PRO A 233 15.87 -15.12 -26.37
C PRO A 233 15.48 -15.55 -27.79
N LEU A 234 15.17 -16.85 -27.96
CA LEU A 234 14.76 -17.43 -29.26
C LEU A 234 13.50 -16.77 -29.85
N GLU A 235 12.56 -16.33 -29.01
CA GLU A 235 11.33 -15.66 -29.46
C GLU A 235 11.58 -14.29 -30.10
N PHE A 236 12.68 -13.62 -29.74
CA PHE A 236 13.03 -12.32 -30.30
C PHE A 236 13.57 -12.44 -31.74
N LEU A 237 14.13 -13.59 -32.09
CA LEU A 237 14.64 -13.89 -33.43
C LEU A 237 13.50 -14.18 -34.42
N ARG A 238 12.40 -14.80 -33.97
CA ARG A 238 11.23 -15.13 -34.82
C ARG A 238 10.35 -13.94 -35.20
N LYS A 239 10.43 -12.80 -34.50
CA LYS A 239 9.68 -11.57 -34.83
C LYS A 239 10.34 -10.72 -35.92
N LYS A 240 11.49 -11.13 -36.44
CA LYS A 240 12.26 -10.43 -37.49
C LYS A 240 12.12 -11.07 -38.88
N GLU A 241 11.40 -12.19 -38.97
CA GLU A 241 10.99 -12.83 -40.23
C GLU A 241 9.53 -12.46 -40.54
#